data_AF-A0A963B7M7-F1
#
_entry.id   AF-A0A963B7M7-F1
#
_cell.length_a   1.000
_cell.length_b   1.000
_cell.length_c   1.000
_cell.angle_alpha   90.00
_cell.angle_beta   90.00
_cell.angle_gamma   90.00
#
_symmetry.space_group_name_H-M   'P 1'
#
loop_
_entity.id
_entity.type
_entity.pdbx_description
1 polymer ?
#
loop_
_entity_poly.entity_id
_entity_poly.type
_entity_poly.pdbx_seq_one_letter_code
_entity_poly.pdbx_strand_id
1 'polypeptide(L)'
;QSGDPVASAEQRLSGLKSALEITADQESAWNAYAEAVKGRAGLMLVHRQNMMGSAGVAPEQRFAFRQQGLEQMQRVTTRGRDLYNVLTPEQQTRAGNLLDF
;
A
#
# COMPACT_ATOMS: atom_id res chain seq x y z
N GLN A 1 9.10 8.98 16.29
CA GLN A 1 8.62 7.64 16.69
C GLN A 1 8.70 6.73 15.49
N SER A 2 9.50 5.67 15.55
CA SER A 2 9.69 4.70 14.46
C SER A 2 8.54 3.70 14.49
N GLY A 3 7.36 4.09 14.01
CA GLY A 3 6.22 3.17 13.89
C GLY A 3 6.53 2.02 12.92
N ASP A 4 6.03 0.83 13.24
CA ASP A 4 5.99 -0.31 12.32
C ASP A 4 5.22 0.11 11.04
N PRO A 5 5.87 0.14 9.87
CA PRO A 5 5.22 0.56 8.63
C PRO A 5 3.97 -0.26 8.30
N VAL A 6 3.94 -1.55 8.67
CA VAL A 6 2.81 -2.43 8.39
C VAL A 6 1.62 -2.05 9.27
N ALA A 7 1.84 -1.90 10.59
CA ALA A 7 0.79 -1.45 11.50
C ALA A 7 0.24 -0.05 11.13
N SER A 8 1.11 0.88 10.72
CA SER A 8 0.68 2.19 10.21
C SER A 8 -0.14 2.07 8.92
N ALA A 9 0.22 1.15 8.02
CA ALA A 9 -0.55 0.88 6.81
C ALA A 9 -1.93 0.29 7.13
N GLU A 10 -2.03 -0.63 8.09
CA GLU A 10 -3.31 -1.19 8.54
C GLU A 10 -4.24 -0.14 9.15
N GLN A 11 -3.70 0.78 9.97
CA GLN A 11 -4.46 1.90 10.52
C GLN A 11 -5.00 2.82 9.41
N ARG A 12 -4.14 3.18 8.44
CA ARG A 12 -4.56 3.98 7.28
C ARG A 12 -5.62 3.26 6.45
N LEU A 13 -5.46 1.96 6.21
CA LEU A 13 -6.42 1.14 5.47
C LEU A 13 -7.76 1.07 6.20
N SER A 14 -7.78 0.89 7.51
CA SER A 14 -9.02 0.89 8.29
C SER A 14 -9.78 2.22 8.15
N GLY A 15 -9.08 3.34 8.34
CA GLY A 15 -9.68 4.68 8.18
C GLY A 15 -10.20 4.93 6.76
N LEU A 16 -9.45 4.49 5.75
CA LEU A 16 -9.83 4.61 4.35
C LEU A 16 -11.05 3.75 4.01
N LYS A 17 -11.12 2.50 4.51
CA LYS A 17 -12.28 1.61 4.31
C LYS A 17 -13.55 2.26 4.83
N SER A 18 -13.49 2.83 6.03
CA SER A 18 -14.60 3.53 6.65
C SER A 18 -14.97 4.79 5.88
N ALA A 19 -14.00 5.61 5.47
CA ALA A 19 -14.25 6.85 4.74
C ALA A 19 -14.88 6.62 3.36
N LEU A 20 -14.50 5.53 2.68
CA LEU A 20 -15.07 5.13 1.40
C LEU A 20 -16.39 4.36 1.55
N GLU A 21 -16.80 4.00 2.77
CA GLU A 21 -17.99 3.19 3.03
C GLU A 21 -18.04 1.94 2.15
N ILE A 22 -16.92 1.19 2.11
CA ILE A 22 -16.81 -0.02 1.28
C ILE A 22 -17.95 -0.98 1.60
N THR A 23 -18.69 -1.39 0.58
CA THR A 23 -19.81 -2.33 0.68
C THR A 23 -19.34 -3.79 0.57
N ALA A 24 -20.23 -4.74 0.87
CA ALA A 24 -19.94 -6.17 0.71
C ALA A 24 -19.56 -6.54 -0.73
N ASP A 25 -20.20 -5.91 -1.73
CA ASP A 25 -19.92 -6.17 -3.15
C ASP A 25 -18.52 -5.66 -3.57
N GLN A 26 -17.98 -4.70 -2.84
CA GLN A 26 -16.67 -4.08 -3.09
C GLN A 26 -15.54 -4.71 -2.28
N GLU A 27 -15.87 -5.60 -1.33
CA GLU A 27 -14.95 -6.17 -0.36
C GLU A 27 -13.78 -6.92 -1.04
N SER A 28 -14.06 -7.61 -2.16
CA SER A 28 -13.00 -8.30 -2.93
C SER A 28 -11.97 -7.33 -3.50
N ALA A 29 -12.42 -6.22 -4.11
CA ALA A 29 -11.52 -5.22 -4.68
C ALA A 29 -10.76 -4.46 -3.58
N TRP A 30 -11.45 -4.16 -2.47
CA TRP A 30 -10.85 -3.58 -1.28
C TRP A 30 -9.72 -4.45 -0.73
N ASN A 31 -9.97 -5.74 -0.54
CA ASN A 31 -8.96 -6.67 0.01
C ASN A 31 -7.73 -6.77 -0.91
N ALA A 32 -7.92 -6.81 -2.23
CA ALA A 32 -6.81 -6.81 -3.18
C ALA A 32 -5.94 -5.54 -3.07
N TYR A 33 -6.58 -4.37 -2.92
CA TYR A 33 -5.87 -3.10 -2.70
C TYR A 33 -5.17 -3.07 -1.33
N ALA A 34 -5.83 -3.51 -0.27
CA ALA A 34 -5.28 -3.58 1.08
C ALA A 34 -4.03 -4.48 1.13
N GLU A 35 -4.06 -5.64 0.48
CA GLU A 35 -2.89 -6.53 0.37
C GLU A 35 -1.73 -5.86 -0.38
N ALA A 36 -1.99 -5.14 -1.47
CA ALA A 36 -0.95 -4.42 -2.20
C ALA A 36 -0.28 -3.33 -1.33
N VAL A 37 -1.08 -2.56 -0.58
CA VAL A 37 -0.57 -1.52 0.34
C VAL A 37 0.26 -2.14 1.46
N LYS A 38 -0.21 -3.24 2.07
CA LYS A 38 0.54 -3.97 3.11
C LYS A 38 1.83 -4.57 2.56
N GLY A 39 1.82 -5.12 1.34
CA GLY A 39 3.01 -5.65 0.67
C GLY A 39 4.10 -4.57 0.49
N ARG A 40 3.72 -3.37 0.07
CA ARG A 40 4.65 -2.22 0.00
C ARG A 40 5.20 -1.83 1.38
N ALA A 41 4.34 -1.80 2.40
CA ALA A 41 4.77 -1.50 3.77
C ALA A 41 5.75 -2.55 4.32
N GLY A 42 5.50 -3.84 4.06
CA GLY A 42 6.38 -4.93 4.41
C GLY A 42 7.76 -4.81 3.74
N LEU A 43 7.80 -4.45 2.45
CA LEU A 43 9.06 -4.17 1.76
C LEU A 43 9.85 -3.02 2.44
N MET A 44 9.17 -1.95 2.84
CA MET A 44 9.80 -0.83 3.55
C MET A 44 10.34 -1.24 4.92
N LEU A 45 9.62 -2.11 5.64
CA LEU A 45 10.06 -2.65 6.93
C LEU A 45 11.34 -3.48 6.76
N VAL A 46 11.36 -4.41 5.80
CA VAL A 46 12.55 -5.23 5.49
C VAL A 46 13.74 -4.35 5.13
N HIS A 47 13.53 -3.32 4.31
CA HIS A 47 14.60 -2.40 3.95
C HIS A 47 15.13 -1.60 5.13
N ARG A 48 14.25 -1.10 6.01
CA ARG A 48 14.66 -0.44 7.25
C ARG A 48 15.49 -1.37 8.13
N GLN A 49 15.08 -2.63 8.28
CA GLN A 49 15.83 -3.62 9.05
C GLN A 49 17.23 -3.87 8.45
N ASN A 50 17.33 -4.00 7.13
CA ASN A 50 18.61 -4.17 6.44
C ASN A 50 19.54 -2.95 6.60
N MET A 51 18.99 -1.73 6.65
CA MET A 51 19.76 -0.49 6.86
C MET A 51 20.20 -0.28 8.31
N MET A 52 19.51 -0.87 9.29
CA MET A 52 19.92 -0.82 10.71
C MET A 52 21.03 -1.82 11.05
N GLY A 53 21.36 -2.75 10.16
CA GLY A 53 22.52 -3.63 10.31
C GLY A 53 23.84 -2.84 10.24
N SER A 54 24.88 -3.27 10.97
CA SER A 54 26.16 -2.55 11.06
C SER A 54 27.03 -2.64 9.80
N ALA A 55 26.64 -3.46 8.82
CA ALA A 55 27.26 -3.52 7.50
C ALA A 55 26.32 -2.82 6.52
N GLY A 56 26.78 -1.72 5.91
CA GLY A 56 25.97 -0.98 4.93
C GLY A 56 25.43 -1.89 3.81
N VAL A 57 24.31 -1.49 3.21
CA VAL A 57 23.64 -2.28 2.15
C VAL A 57 24.49 -2.32 0.87
N ALA A 58 24.79 -3.54 0.39
CA ALA A 58 25.57 -3.80 -0.82
C ALA A 58 24.88 -3.24 -2.09
N PRO A 59 25.62 -2.87 -3.15
CA PRO A 59 25.04 -2.33 -4.38
C PRO A 59 23.93 -3.19 -5.00
N GLU A 60 24.09 -4.50 -5.01
CA GLU A 60 23.14 -5.48 -5.56
C GLU A 60 21.83 -5.48 -4.75
N GLN A 61 21.94 -5.41 -3.42
CA GLN A 61 20.79 -5.31 -2.52
C GLN A 61 20.04 -3.98 -2.73
N ARG A 62 20.76 -2.88 -2.97
CA ARG A 62 20.14 -1.59 -3.31
C ARG A 62 19.39 -1.66 -4.64
N PHE A 63 19.95 -2.34 -5.64
CA PHE A 63 19.31 -2.52 -6.93
C PHE A 63 18.05 -3.39 -6.82
N ALA A 64 18.13 -4.53 -6.14
CA ALA A 64 16.99 -5.41 -5.90
C ALA A 64 15.86 -4.69 -5.15
N PHE A 65 16.19 -3.89 -4.13
CA PHE A 65 15.21 -3.08 -3.42
C PHE A 65 14.50 -2.07 -4.33
N ARG A 66 15.22 -1.41 -5.25
CA ARG A 66 14.61 -0.50 -6.21
C ARG A 66 13.65 -1.22 -7.16
N GLN A 67 14.03 -2.38 -7.68
CA GLN A 67 13.16 -3.19 -8.54
C GLN A 67 11.89 -3.61 -7.81
N GLN A 68 12.03 -4.19 -6.62
CA GLN A 68 10.89 -4.56 -5.78
C GLN A 68 10.03 -3.35 -5.42
N GLY A 69 10.64 -2.19 -5.17
CA GLY A 69 9.93 -0.94 -4.89
C GLY A 69 9.04 -0.51 -6.06
N LEU A 70 9.56 -0.57 -7.29
CA LEU A 70 8.79 -0.27 -8.50
C LEU A 70 7.64 -1.26 -8.71
N GLU A 71 7.89 -2.55 -8.54
CA GLU A 71 6.85 -3.58 -8.64
C GLU A 71 5.72 -3.38 -7.62
N GLN A 72 6.06 -3.07 -6.36
CA GLN A 72 5.06 -2.79 -5.33
C GLN A 72 4.28 -1.51 -5.61
N MET A 73 4.94 -0.46 -6.11
CA MET A 73 4.25 0.77 -6.53
C MET A 73 3.26 0.47 -7.66
N GLN A 74 3.69 -0.26 -8.69
CA GLN A 74 2.81 -0.62 -9.80
C GLN A 74 1.62 -1.46 -9.33
N ARG A 75 1.83 -2.42 -8.42
CA ARG A 75 0.75 -3.20 -7.81
C ARG A 75 -0.24 -2.31 -7.07
N VAL A 76 0.22 -1.37 -6.25
CA VAL A 76 -0.66 -0.44 -5.53
C VAL A 76 -1.46 0.42 -6.51
N THR A 77 -0.83 0.98 -7.54
CA THR A 77 -1.53 1.79 -8.56
C THR A 77 -2.57 0.96 -9.32
N THR A 78 -2.23 -0.26 -9.75
CA THR A 78 -3.18 -1.15 -10.45
C THR A 78 -4.37 -1.51 -9.56
N ARG A 79 -4.12 -1.99 -8.33
CA ARG A 79 -5.21 -2.37 -7.42
C ARG A 79 -6.03 -1.18 -6.95
N GLY A 80 -5.38 -0.02 -6.84
CA GLY A 80 -6.05 1.24 -6.57
C GLY A 80 -7.06 1.62 -7.65
N ARG A 81 -6.67 1.46 -8.93
CA ARG A 81 -7.56 1.66 -10.07
C ARG A 81 -8.69 0.61 -10.12
N ASP A 82 -8.36 -0.66 -9.87
CA ASP A 82 -9.35 -1.74 -9.80
C ASP A 82 -10.42 -1.43 -8.73
N LEU A 83 -10.00 -0.97 -7.55
CA LEU A 83 -10.89 -0.51 -6.48
C LEU A 83 -11.75 0.67 -6.95
N TYR A 84 -11.14 1.72 -7.51
CA TYR A 84 -11.85 2.92 -7.97
C TYR A 84 -12.96 2.58 -8.98
N ASN A 85 -12.72 1.63 -9.87
CA ASN A 85 -13.67 1.22 -10.91
C ASN A 85 -14.93 0.54 -10.35
N VAL A 86 -14.89 -0.04 -9.14
CA VAL A 86 -16.05 -0.68 -8.51
C VAL A 86 -16.76 0.20 -7.49
N LEU A 87 -16.22 1.40 -7.23
CA LEU A 87 -16.84 2.40 -6.36
C LEU A 87 -18.05 3.05 -7.04
N THR A 88 -19.07 3.43 -6.25
CA THR A 88 -20.16 4.28 -6.74
C THR A 88 -19.65 5.69 -7.06
N PRO A 89 -20.37 6.51 -7.83
CA PRO A 89 -19.96 7.89 -8.11
C PRO A 89 -19.69 8.73 -6.85
N GLU A 90 -20.48 8.55 -5.79
CA GLU A 90 -20.30 9.23 -4.50
C GLU A 90 -19.01 8.77 -3.80
N GLN A 91 -18.70 7.48 -3.84
CA GLN A 91 -17.47 6.94 -3.29
C GLN A 91 -16.24 7.34 -4.13
N GLN A 92 -16.34 7.39 -5.46
CA GLN A 92 -15.28 7.88 -6.35
C GLN A 92 -14.92 9.34 -6.05
N THR A 93 -15.91 10.17 -5.77
CA THR A 93 -15.71 11.57 -5.35
C THR A 93 -14.90 11.65 -4.05
N ARG A 94 -15.19 10.76 -3.07
CA ARG A 94 -14.40 10.66 -1.84
C ARG A 94 -13.00 10.12 -2.10
N ALA A 95 -12.89 9.12 -2.97
CA ALA A 95 -11.65 8.44 -3.31
C ALA A 95 -10.62 9.32 -4.02
N GLY A 96 -11.06 10.26 -4.88
CA GLY A 96 -10.15 11.19 -5.58
C GLY A 96 -9.26 12.03 -4.65
N ASN A 97 -9.67 12.21 -3.39
CA ASN A 97 -8.91 12.95 -2.38
C ASN A 97 -8.10 12.02 -1.43
N LEU A 98 -8.29 10.70 -1.52
CA LEU A 98 -7.82 9.73 -0.52
C LEU A 98 -6.93 8.64 -1.10
N LEU A 99 -7.09 8.32 -2.38
CA LEU A 99 -6.30 7.35 -3.10
C LEU A 99 -5.25 8.08 -3.94
N ASP A 100 -4.01 8.09 -3.45
CA ASP A 100 -2.86 8.54 -4.23
C ASP A 100 -2.51 7.46 -5.27
N PHE A 101 -2.77 7.74 -6.55
CA PHE A 101 -2.41 6.87 -7.68
C PHE A 101 -1.23 7.41 -8.47
#